data_AF-A0A1J5Q4Y0-F1
#
_entry.id   AF-A0A1J5Q4Y0-F1
#
_cell.length_a   1.000
_cell.length_b   1.000
_cell.length_c   1.000
_cell.angle_alpha   90.00
_cell.angle_beta   90.00
_cell.angle_gamma   90.00
#
_symmetry.space_group_name_H-M   'P 1'
#
loop_
_entity.id
_entity.type
_entity.pdbx_description
1 polymer ?
#
loop_
_entity_poly.entity_id
_entity_poly.type
_entity_poly.pdbx_seq_one_letter_code
_entity_poly.pdbx_strand_id
1 'polypeptide(L)'
;MNRHAVATLLAATVLLSTAHAASCTPVATYKARVNQALLAYRTARKSLVDDIKLARGMNMPTSSASYAKWNAADARAARAEDAYTNLARLQGTYADALSCHTRVDQATLQPYLYALTNLEIAGNLLDKARGDLIVKCNSALRFYMPYFHAADQAVSMARRVAAGKVKSAFPSDYIAEEPDELANMREVPRMCAN
;
A
#
# COMPACT_ATOMS: atom_id res chain seq x y z
N MET A 1 23.27 -48.60 36.46
CA MET A 1 23.11 -48.50 34.99
C MET A 1 21.87 -47.66 34.69
N ASN A 2 22.00 -46.77 33.71
CA ASN A 2 21.40 -45.43 33.65
C ASN A 2 19.90 -45.37 33.30
N ARG A 3 19.10 -44.70 34.14
CA ARG A 3 17.68 -44.33 33.86
C ARG A 3 17.49 -42.88 33.38
N HIS A 4 18.56 -42.19 32.97
CA HIS A 4 18.51 -40.75 32.63
C HIS A 4 18.45 -40.43 31.12
N ALA A 5 18.34 -41.42 30.24
CA ALA A 5 18.44 -41.19 28.80
C ALA A 5 17.11 -40.90 28.07
N VAL A 6 15.95 -40.96 28.75
CA VAL A 6 14.64 -40.88 28.07
C VAL A 6 13.96 -39.50 28.24
N ALA A 7 14.37 -38.67 29.20
CA ALA A 7 13.71 -37.39 29.46
C ALA A 7 14.19 -36.22 28.57
N THR A 8 15.35 -36.35 27.92
CA THR A 8 15.98 -35.24 27.19
C THR A 8 15.53 -35.12 25.73
N LEU A 9 14.84 -36.12 25.18
CA LEU A 9 14.43 -36.12 23.77
C LEU A 9 13.03 -35.51 23.52
N LEU A 10 12.18 -35.40 24.55
CA LEU A 10 10.83 -34.83 24.41
C LEU A 10 10.78 -33.30 24.59
N ALA A 11 11.80 -32.68 25.17
CA ALA A 11 11.84 -31.23 25.33
C ALA A 11 12.28 -30.49 24.05
N ALA A 12 13.06 -31.15 23.18
CA ALA A 12 13.60 -30.53 21.97
C ALA A 12 12.56 -30.38 20.85
N THR A 13 11.61 -31.30 20.72
CA THR A 13 10.56 -31.24 19.70
C THR A 13 9.47 -30.19 19.99
N VAL A 14 9.28 -29.82 21.26
CA VAL A 14 8.34 -28.75 21.65
C VAL A 14 8.93 -27.36 21.36
N LEU A 15 10.25 -27.20 21.45
CA LEU A 15 10.93 -25.91 21.21
C LEU A 15 11.11 -25.54 19.73
N LEU A 16 11.15 -26.52 18.82
CA LEU A 16 11.23 -26.26 17.38
C LEU A 16 9.87 -25.94 16.74
N SER A 17 8.77 -26.36 17.38
CA SER A 17 7.41 -26.10 16.89
C SER A 17 6.91 -24.69 17.24
N THR A 18 7.51 -24.03 18.24
CA THR A 18 7.15 -22.67 18.66
C THR A 18 7.94 -21.58 17.95
N ALA A 19 9.11 -21.91 17.37
CA ALA A 19 9.91 -20.95 16.60
C ALA A 19 9.21 -20.56 15.28
N HIS A 20 8.47 -21.48 14.65
CA HIS A 20 7.73 -21.17 13.43
C HIS A 20 6.48 -20.32 13.71
N ALA A 21 5.81 -20.54 14.85
CA ALA A 21 4.67 -19.73 15.29
C ALA A 21 5.06 -18.27 15.65
N ALA A 22 6.34 -18.01 15.95
CA ALA A 22 6.85 -16.65 16.19
C ALA A 22 7.14 -15.85 14.90
N SER A 23 7.03 -16.47 13.72
CA SER A 23 7.28 -15.81 12.42
C SER A 23 6.03 -15.29 11.72
N CYS A 24 4.85 -15.76 12.15
CA CYS A 24 3.58 -15.43 11.50
C CYS A 24 3.08 -14.06 11.99
N THR A 25 2.82 -13.14 11.07
CA THR A 25 2.23 -11.83 11.43
C THR A 25 0.81 -12.05 11.98
N PRO A 26 0.47 -11.60 13.20
CA PRO A 26 -0.87 -11.82 13.75
C PRO A 26 -1.97 -11.16 12.91
N VAL A 27 -3.16 -11.76 12.84
CA VAL A 27 -4.33 -11.20 12.15
C VAL A 27 -4.65 -9.78 12.63
N ALA A 28 -4.49 -9.52 13.94
CA ALA A 28 -4.67 -8.20 14.53
C ALA A 28 -3.73 -7.14 13.93
N THR A 29 -2.50 -7.52 13.55
CA THR A 29 -1.54 -6.63 12.90
C THR A 29 -2.00 -6.24 11.50
N TYR A 30 -2.52 -7.19 10.71
CA TYR A 30 -3.10 -6.86 9.40
C TYR A 30 -4.28 -5.91 9.51
N LYS A 31 -5.18 -6.15 10.47
CA LYS A 31 -6.30 -5.24 10.77
C LYS A 31 -5.81 -3.84 11.14
N ALA A 32 -4.81 -3.73 12.01
CA ALA A 32 -4.23 -2.45 12.41
C ALA A 32 -3.62 -1.71 11.20
N ARG A 33 -2.87 -2.43 10.35
CA ARG A 33 -2.28 -1.88 9.12
C ARG A 33 -3.34 -1.36 8.16
N VAL A 34 -4.43 -2.09 7.93
CA VAL A 34 -5.55 -1.63 7.09
C VAL A 34 -6.12 -0.31 7.63
N ASN A 35 -6.36 -0.22 8.94
CA ASN A 35 -6.89 1.00 9.54
C ASN A 35 -5.93 2.19 9.43
N GLN A 36 -4.63 1.95 9.64
CA GLN A 36 -3.59 2.97 9.48
C GLN A 36 -3.48 3.43 8.01
N ALA A 37 -3.48 2.50 7.06
CA ALA A 37 -3.43 2.79 5.63
C ALA A 37 -4.65 3.59 5.17
N LEU A 38 -5.86 3.26 5.65
CA LEU A 38 -7.08 4.02 5.37
C LEU A 38 -7.03 5.48 5.84
N LEU A 39 -6.35 5.74 6.95
CA LEU A 39 -6.11 7.09 7.46
C LEU A 39 -5.02 7.79 6.64
N ALA A 40 -3.91 7.11 6.38
CA ALA A 40 -2.79 7.63 5.60
C ALA A 40 -3.20 8.01 4.17
N TYR A 41 -4.08 7.25 3.53
CA TYR A 41 -4.64 7.57 2.21
C TYR A 41 -5.25 8.98 2.15
N ARG A 42 -5.99 9.39 3.20
CA ARG A 42 -6.61 10.73 3.24
C ARG A 42 -5.54 11.83 3.21
N THR A 43 -4.45 11.61 3.93
CA THR A 43 -3.31 12.53 3.98
C THR A 43 -2.56 12.56 2.66
N ALA A 44 -2.28 11.41 2.05
CA ALA A 44 -1.62 11.30 0.75
C ALA A 44 -2.45 12.01 -0.34
N ARG A 45 -3.74 11.68 -0.45
CA ARG A 45 -4.67 12.28 -1.41
C ARG A 45 -4.76 13.80 -1.25
N LYS A 46 -4.91 14.29 -0.02
CA LYS A 46 -4.97 15.74 0.24
C LYS A 46 -3.67 16.43 -0.15
N SER A 47 -2.54 15.86 0.23
CA SER A 47 -1.21 16.45 -0.05
C SER A 47 -0.95 16.55 -1.55
N LEU A 48 -1.31 15.50 -2.32
CA LEU A 48 -1.20 15.53 -3.78
C LEU A 48 -2.14 16.57 -4.42
N VAL A 49 -3.36 16.72 -3.92
CA VAL A 49 -4.28 17.79 -4.39
C VAL A 49 -3.69 19.18 -4.15
N ASP A 50 -3.06 19.39 -3.00
CA ASP A 50 -2.44 20.69 -2.68
C ASP A 50 -1.17 20.94 -3.51
N ASP A 51 -0.40 19.89 -3.83
CA ASP A 51 0.71 19.94 -4.78
C ASP A 51 0.25 20.31 -6.20
N ILE A 52 -0.79 19.63 -6.72
CA ILE A 52 -1.39 19.95 -8.03
C ILE A 52 -1.81 21.42 -8.12
N LYS A 53 -2.40 22.00 -7.07
CA LYS A 53 -2.78 23.43 -7.07
C LYS A 53 -1.58 24.36 -7.20
N LEU A 54 -0.41 23.94 -6.73
CA LEU A 54 0.83 24.70 -6.74
C LEU A 54 1.72 24.38 -7.95
N ALA A 55 1.31 23.44 -8.80
CA ALA A 55 2.07 22.95 -9.95
C ALA A 55 2.58 24.02 -10.91
N ARG A 56 1.92 25.19 -11.00
CA ARG A 56 2.42 26.32 -11.80
C ARG A 56 3.81 26.79 -11.34
N GLY A 57 4.15 26.57 -10.07
CA GLY A 57 5.47 26.86 -9.50
C GLY A 57 6.60 26.05 -10.14
N MET A 58 6.31 24.90 -10.77
CA MET A 58 7.31 24.10 -11.48
C MET A 58 7.96 24.85 -12.65
N ASN A 59 7.20 25.70 -13.33
CA ASN A 59 7.65 26.46 -14.50
C ASN A 59 8.31 27.80 -14.12
N MET A 60 8.50 28.06 -12.83
CA MET A 60 9.12 29.29 -12.35
C MET A 60 10.62 29.08 -12.09
N PRO A 61 11.45 30.13 -12.14
CA PRO A 61 12.85 30.02 -11.77
C PRO A 61 13.02 29.40 -10.37
N THR A 62 14.06 28.59 -10.19
CA THR A 62 14.31 27.87 -8.94
C THR A 62 14.57 28.80 -7.75
N SER A 63 15.02 30.03 -8.00
CA SER A 63 15.19 31.09 -7.01
C SER A 63 13.87 31.77 -6.60
N SER A 64 12.75 31.48 -7.26
CA SER A 64 11.47 32.14 -7.01
C SER A 64 10.74 31.56 -5.80
N ALA A 65 9.97 32.41 -5.11
CA ALA A 65 9.10 31.98 -4.00
C ALA A 65 8.02 30.98 -4.44
N SER A 66 7.54 31.08 -5.68
CA SER A 66 6.53 30.17 -6.25
C SER A 66 7.11 28.77 -6.45
N TYR A 67 8.33 28.65 -6.97
CA TYR A 67 9.04 27.38 -7.06
C TYR A 67 9.29 26.78 -5.68
N ALA A 68 9.78 27.57 -4.73
CA ALA A 68 10.03 27.10 -3.37
C ALA A 68 8.76 26.56 -2.68
N LYS A 69 7.61 27.24 -2.86
CA LYS A 69 6.31 26.79 -2.34
C LYS A 69 5.87 25.46 -2.96
N TRP A 70 6.00 25.33 -4.28
CA TRP A 70 5.69 24.09 -4.98
C TRP A 70 6.61 22.95 -4.53
N ASN A 71 7.92 23.13 -4.53
CA ASN A 71 8.90 22.11 -4.14
C ASN A 71 8.67 21.61 -2.70
N ALA A 72 8.27 22.49 -1.78
CA ALA A 72 7.89 22.10 -0.44
C ALA A 72 6.58 21.29 -0.39
N ALA A 73 5.64 21.53 -1.30
CA ALA A 73 4.39 20.79 -1.42
C ALA A 73 4.61 19.41 -2.05
N ASP A 74 5.36 19.32 -3.14
CA ASP A 74 5.81 18.06 -3.77
C ASP A 74 6.50 17.16 -2.73
N ALA A 75 7.47 17.71 -1.98
CA ALA A 75 8.16 16.95 -0.94
C ALA A 75 7.22 16.45 0.18
N ARG A 76 6.13 17.18 0.50
CA ARG A 76 5.10 16.70 1.44
C ARG A 76 4.21 15.63 0.83
N ALA A 77 3.83 15.79 -0.44
CA ALA A 77 3.04 14.81 -1.17
C ALA A 77 3.80 13.47 -1.28
N ALA A 78 5.07 13.51 -1.67
CA ALA A 78 5.93 12.34 -1.74
C ALA A 78 6.04 11.61 -0.41
N ARG A 79 6.35 12.32 0.69
CA ARG A 79 6.42 11.69 2.02
C ARG A 79 5.10 11.08 2.48
N ALA A 80 3.97 11.74 2.18
CA ALA A 80 2.65 11.24 2.56
C ALA A 80 2.26 9.99 1.76
N GLU A 81 2.63 9.95 0.48
CA GLU A 81 2.46 8.79 -0.39
C GLU A 81 3.35 7.63 0.06
N ASP A 82 4.65 7.86 0.33
CA ASP A 82 5.56 6.84 0.85
C ASP A 82 5.05 6.23 2.17
N ALA A 83 4.60 7.08 3.10
CA ALA A 83 4.02 6.63 4.36
C ALA A 83 2.77 5.76 4.15
N TYR A 84 1.92 6.12 3.17
CA TYR A 84 0.76 5.33 2.80
C TYR A 84 1.14 4.00 2.14
N THR A 85 2.02 4.02 1.15
CA THR A 85 2.49 2.86 0.40
C THR A 85 3.15 1.83 1.33
N ASN A 86 3.96 2.28 2.29
CA ASN A 86 4.58 1.40 3.28
C ASN A 86 3.55 0.66 4.16
N LEU A 87 2.40 1.28 4.44
CA LEU A 87 1.33 0.64 5.20
C LEU A 87 0.49 -0.31 4.35
N ALA A 88 0.16 0.11 3.12
CA ALA A 88 -0.74 -0.59 2.21
C ALA A 88 -0.11 -1.82 1.54
N ARG A 89 1.17 -1.73 1.14
CA ARG A 89 1.85 -2.78 0.37
C ARG A 89 1.90 -4.12 1.12
N LEU A 90 1.52 -5.20 0.46
CA LEU A 90 1.77 -6.54 0.99
C LEU A 90 3.27 -6.86 0.90
N GLN A 91 3.86 -7.32 2.00
CA GLN A 91 5.23 -7.84 1.98
C GLN A 91 5.15 -9.35 1.75
N GLY A 92 5.63 -9.82 0.58
CA GLY A 92 5.54 -11.23 0.19
C GLY A 92 4.23 -11.59 -0.53
N THR A 93 3.99 -12.89 -0.77
CA THR A 93 2.79 -13.36 -1.48
C THR A 93 1.62 -13.60 -0.53
N TYR A 94 0.40 -13.65 -1.08
CA TYR A 94 -0.80 -14.05 -0.32
C TYR A 94 -0.67 -15.48 0.22
N ALA A 95 -0.13 -16.39 -0.60
CA ALA A 95 0.10 -17.76 -0.21
C ALA A 95 1.04 -17.85 1.01
N ASP A 96 2.12 -17.06 1.03
CA ASP A 96 3.06 -17.02 2.17
C ASP A 96 2.40 -16.46 3.43
N ALA A 97 1.57 -15.42 3.27
CA ALA A 97 0.82 -14.88 4.40
C ALA A 97 -0.14 -15.93 4.97
N LEU A 98 -0.81 -16.73 4.13
CA LEU A 98 -1.80 -17.73 4.56
C LEU A 98 -1.18 -19.04 5.07
N SER A 99 -0.05 -19.50 4.52
CA SER A 99 0.60 -20.77 4.88
C SER A 99 1.01 -20.83 6.35
N CYS A 100 1.19 -19.66 6.95
CA CYS A 100 1.57 -19.42 8.33
C CYS A 100 0.41 -19.55 9.34
N HIS A 101 -0.84 -19.72 8.89
CA HIS A 101 -2.04 -19.64 9.74
C HIS A 101 -2.91 -20.91 9.69
N THR A 102 -3.66 -21.16 10.78
CA THR A 102 -4.68 -22.21 10.80
C THR A 102 -5.81 -21.90 9.82
N ARG A 103 -6.62 -22.89 9.39
CA ARG A 103 -7.77 -22.64 8.51
C ARG A 103 -8.75 -21.59 9.06
N VAL A 104 -8.94 -21.56 10.38
CA VAL A 104 -9.82 -20.58 11.05
C VAL A 104 -9.21 -19.18 10.98
N ASP A 105 -7.92 -19.06 11.25
CA ASP A 105 -7.19 -17.79 11.17
C ASP A 105 -7.09 -17.28 9.73
N GLN A 106 -6.87 -18.18 8.76
CA GLN A 106 -6.87 -17.85 7.33
C GLN A 106 -8.20 -17.23 6.89
N ALA A 107 -9.34 -17.83 7.30
CA ALA A 107 -10.66 -17.26 7.01
C ALA A 107 -10.85 -15.87 7.62
N THR A 108 -10.27 -15.62 8.80
CA THR A 108 -10.31 -14.31 9.47
C THR A 108 -9.33 -13.30 8.85
N LEU A 109 -8.21 -13.78 8.30
CA LEU A 109 -7.15 -12.98 7.69
C LEU A 109 -7.51 -12.50 6.28
N GLN A 110 -8.18 -13.34 5.49
CA GLN A 110 -8.52 -13.07 4.08
C GLN A 110 -9.13 -11.68 3.85
N PRO A 111 -10.15 -11.21 4.61
CA PRO A 111 -10.69 -9.87 4.41
C PRO A 111 -9.66 -8.74 4.50
N TYR A 112 -8.67 -8.86 5.40
CA TYR A 112 -7.64 -7.83 5.57
C TYR A 112 -6.59 -7.88 4.48
N LEU A 113 -6.21 -9.08 4.02
CA LEU A 113 -5.32 -9.24 2.87
C LEU A 113 -5.93 -8.60 1.63
N TYR A 114 -7.20 -8.87 1.36
CA TYR A 114 -7.88 -8.28 0.21
C TYR A 114 -8.13 -6.76 0.36
N ALA A 115 -8.37 -6.29 1.59
CA ALA A 115 -8.41 -4.85 1.85
C ALA A 115 -7.05 -4.18 1.54
N LEU A 116 -5.93 -4.80 1.91
CA LEU A 116 -4.59 -4.29 1.58
C LEU A 116 -4.33 -4.27 0.08
N THR A 117 -4.78 -5.27 -0.70
CA THR A 117 -4.68 -5.24 -2.17
C THR A 117 -5.34 -3.99 -2.76
N ASN A 118 -6.57 -3.71 -2.32
CA ASN A 118 -7.31 -2.55 -2.82
C ASN A 118 -6.64 -1.23 -2.40
N LEU A 119 -6.02 -1.20 -1.22
CA LEU A 119 -5.24 -0.04 -0.79
C LEU A 119 -3.97 0.11 -1.63
N GLU A 120 -3.28 -0.98 -1.96
CA GLU A 120 -2.11 -0.94 -2.86
C GLU A 120 -2.48 -0.39 -4.24
N ILE A 121 -3.61 -0.83 -4.83
CA ILE A 121 -4.16 -0.25 -6.07
C ILE A 121 -4.37 1.26 -5.93
N ALA A 122 -4.96 1.72 -4.83
CA ALA A 122 -5.13 3.15 -4.58
C ALA A 122 -3.78 3.89 -4.46
N GLY A 123 -2.75 3.25 -3.91
CA GLY A 123 -1.38 3.80 -3.84
C GLY A 123 -0.78 4.01 -5.23
N ASN A 124 -0.85 2.99 -6.07
CA ASN A 124 -0.34 3.04 -7.43
C ASN A 124 -1.04 4.14 -8.27
N LEU A 125 -2.34 4.35 -8.05
CA LEU A 125 -3.10 5.41 -8.72
C LEU A 125 -2.68 6.82 -8.26
N LEU A 126 -2.35 7.00 -6.97
CA LEU A 126 -1.83 8.28 -6.46
C LEU A 126 -0.42 8.56 -7.00
N ASP A 127 0.47 7.57 -6.96
CA ASP A 127 1.82 7.68 -7.51
C ASP A 127 1.77 8.03 -9.01
N LYS A 128 0.90 7.35 -9.77
CA LYS A 128 0.70 7.66 -11.19
C LYS A 128 0.20 9.08 -11.43
N ALA A 129 -0.74 9.58 -10.62
CA ALA A 129 -1.19 10.96 -10.69
C ALA A 129 -0.06 11.96 -10.38
N ARG A 130 0.82 11.66 -9.42
CA ARG A 130 2.00 12.48 -9.11
C ARG A 130 3.03 12.43 -10.23
N GLY A 131 3.30 11.26 -10.80
CA GLY A 131 4.15 11.10 -11.97
C GLY A 131 3.65 11.95 -13.15
N ASP A 132 2.37 11.83 -13.48
CA ASP A 132 1.72 12.64 -14.51
C ASP A 132 1.81 14.15 -14.21
N LEU A 133 1.70 14.55 -12.95
CA LEU A 133 1.85 15.93 -12.52
C LEU A 133 3.26 16.47 -12.82
N ILE A 134 4.28 15.72 -12.39
CA ILE A 134 5.70 16.09 -12.58
C ILE A 134 6.06 16.16 -14.06
N VAL A 135 5.38 15.40 -14.91
CA VAL A 135 5.59 15.39 -16.36
C VAL A 135 4.87 16.53 -17.05
N LYS A 136 3.59 16.70 -16.75
CA LYS A 136 2.70 17.58 -17.50
C LYS A 136 2.74 19.01 -16.98
N CYS A 137 3.29 19.23 -15.79
CA CYS A 137 3.34 20.53 -15.11
C CYS A 137 1.97 21.25 -15.05
N ASN A 138 0.89 20.46 -14.97
CA ASN A 138 -0.47 20.97 -15.14
C ASN A 138 -1.15 21.16 -13.79
N SER A 139 -1.58 22.39 -13.48
CA SER A 139 -2.23 22.72 -12.22
C SER A 139 -3.74 22.50 -12.18
N ALA A 140 -4.34 22.03 -13.28
CA ALA A 140 -5.78 21.83 -13.35
C ALA A 140 -6.16 20.43 -12.84
N LEU A 141 -6.82 20.41 -11.68
CA LEU A 141 -7.21 19.18 -10.98
C LEU A 141 -7.98 18.18 -11.85
N ARG A 142 -8.80 18.67 -12.79
CA ARG A 142 -9.64 17.85 -13.69
C ARG A 142 -8.87 16.76 -14.43
N PHE A 143 -7.60 16.98 -14.77
CA PHE A 143 -6.79 16.01 -15.49
C PHE A 143 -6.41 14.79 -14.63
N TYR A 144 -6.44 14.94 -13.31
CA TYR A 144 -6.07 13.89 -12.34
C TYR A 144 -7.29 13.27 -11.66
N MET A 145 -8.48 13.85 -11.84
CA MET A 145 -9.73 13.33 -11.26
C MET A 145 -10.01 11.86 -11.60
N PRO A 146 -9.72 11.34 -12.81
CA PRO A 146 -9.88 9.91 -13.08
C PRO A 146 -9.08 9.02 -12.12
N TYR A 147 -7.83 9.36 -11.83
CA TYR A 147 -7.00 8.64 -10.85
C TYR A 147 -7.59 8.72 -9.44
N PHE A 148 -8.02 9.92 -9.02
CA PHE A 148 -8.62 10.11 -7.70
C PHE A 148 -9.93 9.34 -7.53
N HIS A 149 -10.78 9.30 -8.56
CA HIS A 149 -12.02 8.54 -8.51
C HIS A 149 -11.77 7.03 -8.42
N ALA A 150 -10.84 6.50 -9.23
CA ALA A 150 -10.47 5.09 -9.17
C ALA A 150 -9.85 4.73 -7.80
N ALA A 151 -8.98 5.59 -7.26
CA ALA A 151 -8.38 5.38 -5.94
C ALA A 151 -9.43 5.42 -4.82
N ASP A 152 -10.37 6.38 -4.88
CA ASP A 152 -11.48 6.48 -3.91
C ASP A 152 -12.41 5.24 -3.98
N GLN A 153 -12.62 4.67 -5.17
CA GLN A 153 -13.37 3.42 -5.36
C GLN A 153 -12.64 2.22 -4.73
N ALA A 154 -11.32 2.08 -4.96
CA ALA A 154 -10.53 1.02 -4.37
C ALA A 154 -10.51 1.12 -2.83
N VAL A 155 -10.34 2.33 -2.27
CA VAL A 155 -10.44 2.57 -0.82
C VAL A 155 -11.83 2.24 -0.28
N SER A 156 -12.89 2.56 -1.03
CA SER A 156 -14.26 2.19 -0.66
C SER A 156 -14.44 0.67 -0.62
N MET A 157 -13.88 -0.06 -1.60
CA MET A 157 -13.88 -1.52 -1.61
C MET A 157 -13.10 -2.08 -0.41
N ALA A 158 -11.90 -1.57 -0.13
CA ALA A 158 -11.11 -1.98 1.03
C ALA A 158 -11.90 -1.88 2.35
N ARG A 159 -12.62 -0.77 2.56
CA ARG A 159 -13.49 -0.58 3.73
C ARG A 159 -14.62 -1.61 3.79
N ARG A 160 -15.25 -1.92 2.66
CA ARG A 160 -16.35 -2.89 2.59
C ARG A 160 -15.85 -4.31 2.88
N VAL A 161 -14.71 -4.70 2.30
CA VAL A 161 -14.11 -6.01 2.51
C VAL A 161 -13.67 -6.18 3.97
N ALA A 162 -12.94 -5.22 4.54
CA ALA A 162 -12.49 -5.27 5.94
C ALA A 162 -13.66 -5.32 6.95
N ALA A 163 -14.82 -4.77 6.59
CA ALA A 163 -16.04 -4.84 7.39
C ALA A 163 -16.85 -6.14 7.19
N GLY A 164 -16.36 -7.09 6.39
CA GLY A 164 -17.08 -8.34 6.07
C GLY A 164 -18.32 -8.15 5.18
N LYS A 165 -18.45 -7.00 4.51
CA LYS A 165 -19.63 -6.65 3.69
C LYS A 165 -19.53 -7.12 2.23
N VAL A 166 -18.45 -7.80 1.86
CA VAL A 166 -18.22 -8.36 0.53
C VAL A 166 -18.04 -9.86 0.69
N LYS A 167 -18.94 -10.64 0.09
CA LYS A 167 -18.91 -12.11 0.08
C LYS A 167 -18.25 -12.67 -1.19
N SER A 168 -17.29 -11.94 -1.79
CA SER A 168 -16.64 -12.44 -2.99
C SER A 168 -15.64 -13.54 -2.63
N ALA A 169 -15.48 -14.51 -3.51
CA ALA A 169 -14.31 -15.38 -3.48
C ALA A 169 -13.04 -14.52 -3.52
N PHE A 170 -11.99 -14.96 -2.84
CA PHE A 170 -10.70 -14.30 -2.87
C PHE A 170 -10.24 -14.22 -4.34
N PRO A 171 -9.86 -13.05 -4.86
CA PRO A 171 -9.28 -12.99 -6.18
C PRO A 171 -8.03 -13.87 -6.23
N SER A 172 -7.85 -14.65 -7.30
CA SER A 172 -6.67 -15.51 -7.49
C SER A 172 -5.38 -14.70 -7.28
N ASP A 173 -4.30 -15.38 -6.83
CA ASP A 173 -2.98 -14.79 -6.54
C ASP A 173 -2.42 -13.88 -7.65
N TYR A 174 -2.95 -14.00 -8.88
CA TYR A 174 -2.75 -13.11 -10.02
C TYR A 174 -3.13 -11.63 -9.83
N ILE A 175 -3.87 -11.22 -8.79
CA ILE A 175 -4.13 -9.77 -8.54
C ILE A 175 -2.94 -9.09 -7.82
N ALA A 176 -1.92 -9.87 -7.41
CA ALA A 176 -0.61 -9.32 -7.03
C ALA A 176 0.27 -8.97 -8.23
N GLU A 177 -0.08 -9.42 -9.44
CA GLU A 177 0.52 -8.87 -10.65
C GLU A 177 -0.08 -7.47 -10.81
N GLU A 178 0.77 -6.47 -10.58
CA GLU A 178 0.57 -5.14 -11.13
C GLU A 178 0.06 -5.36 -12.57
N PRO A 179 -1.19 -4.98 -12.91
CA PRO A 179 -1.77 -5.25 -14.22
C PRO A 179 -0.71 -4.96 -15.28
N ASP A 180 -0.54 -5.77 -16.33
CA ASP A 180 0.49 -5.54 -17.35
C ASP A 180 0.48 -4.09 -17.88
N GLU A 181 -0.69 -3.47 -17.86
CA GLU A 181 -0.91 -2.05 -18.13
C GLU A 181 -0.17 -1.13 -17.14
N LEU A 182 -0.16 -1.42 -15.83
CA LEU A 182 0.56 -0.72 -14.75
C LEU A 182 2.06 -1.11 -14.66
N ALA A 183 2.41 -2.40 -14.86
CA ALA A 183 3.79 -2.90 -14.75
C ALA A 183 4.72 -2.34 -15.85
N ASN A 184 4.16 -2.06 -17.02
CA ASN A 184 4.90 -1.51 -18.17
C ASN A 184 4.89 0.03 -18.25
N MET A 185 4.41 0.73 -17.21
CA MET A 185 4.39 2.21 -17.20
C MET A 185 5.57 2.85 -16.46
N ARG A 186 6.62 2.07 -16.15
CA ARG A 186 7.88 2.57 -15.62
C ARG A 186 8.81 3.00 -16.74
N GLU A 187 8.80 4.30 -16.99
CA GLU A 187 9.97 5.17 -17.00
C GLU A 187 9.48 6.56 -17.35
N VAL A 188 9.66 7.51 -16.45
CA VAL A 188 9.40 8.90 -16.77
C VAL A 188 10.67 9.74 -16.63
N PRO A 189 11.37 9.97 -17.74
CA PRO A 189 12.30 11.07 -17.87
C PRO A 189 11.57 12.41 -17.67
N ARG A 190 12.02 13.21 -16.68
CA ARG A 190 11.52 14.56 -16.39
C ARG A 190 11.69 15.49 -17.61
N MET A 191 10.62 16.14 -18.06
CA MET A 191 10.65 17.17 -19.12
C MET A 191 9.56 18.22 -18.91
N CYS A 192 9.55 18.94 -17.79
CA CYS A 192 8.86 20.24 -17.86
C CYS A 192 9.79 21.16 -18.65
N ALA A 193 9.49 21.26 -19.94
CA ALA A 193 10.19 22.16 -20.85
C ALA A 193 10.02 23.59 -20.34
N ASN A 194 11.15 24.30 -20.27
CA ASN A 194 11.13 25.74 -20.53
C ASN A 194 10.52 25.99 -21.91
#